data_AF-A0A7S1VK55-F1
#
_entry.id   AF-A0A7S1VK55-F1
#
_cell.length_a   1.000
_cell.length_b   1.000
_cell.length_c   1.000
_cell.angle_alpha   90.00
_cell.angle_beta   90.00
_cell.angle_gamma   90.00
#
_symmetry.space_group_name_H-M   'P 1'
#
loop_
_entity.id
_entity.type
_entity.pdbx_description
1 polymer ?
#
loop_
_entity_poly.entity_id
_entity_poly.type
_entity_poly.pdbx_seq_one_letter_code
_entity_poly.pdbx_strand_id
1 'polypeptide(L)'
;MGWRQDVFYKHGLPLRPPRTIHELADQAEYLNGLDHNDDGVPDWGVCLTPQVNYFYAFVAPILQTQLTNPTTETPTGQNIFFDSQTFEPLIRGPGFKEALKQYWRVIRASNCQGQLPQGEKC
;
A
#
# COMPACT_ATOMS: atom_id res chain seq x y z
N MET A 1 8.06 -7.33 2.02
CA MET A 1 8.29 -5.88 2.20
C MET A 1 9.42 -5.72 3.21
N GLY A 2 10.47 -4.99 2.86
CA GLY A 2 11.54 -4.63 3.80
C GLY A 2 11.18 -3.33 4.53
N TRP A 3 11.77 -3.09 5.71
CA TRP A 3 11.62 -1.85 6.47
C TRP A 3 12.96 -1.47 7.14
N ARG A 4 13.12 -0.19 7.47
CA ARG A 4 14.33 0.36 8.09
C ARG A 4 14.13 0.50 9.60
N GLN A 5 14.61 -0.48 10.36
CA GLN A 5 14.46 -0.51 11.82
C GLN A 5 15.14 0.67 12.51
N ASP A 6 16.29 1.08 12.00
CA ASP A 6 17.05 2.24 12.46
C ASP A 6 16.26 3.55 12.28
N VAL A 7 15.60 3.73 11.14
CA VAL A 7 14.75 4.91 10.87
C VAL A 7 13.54 4.93 11.81
N PHE A 8 12.90 3.78 12.01
CA PHE A 8 11.78 3.67 12.94
C PHE A 8 12.19 3.99 14.37
N TYR A 9 13.34 3.50 14.82
CA TYR A 9 13.91 3.84 16.12
C TYR A 9 14.16 5.34 16.25
N LYS A 10 14.82 5.94 15.24
CA LYS A 10 15.15 7.37 15.20
C LYS A 10 13.91 8.26 15.34
N HIS A 11 12.82 7.93 14.65
CA HIS A 11 11.61 8.75 14.62
C HIS A 11 10.51 8.28 15.58
N GLY A 12 10.80 7.36 16.50
CA GLY A 12 9.88 6.94 17.57
C GLY A 12 8.71 6.08 17.10
N LEU A 13 8.85 5.38 15.98
CA LEU A 13 7.85 4.40 15.52
C LEU A 13 8.01 3.05 16.23
N PRO A 14 6.94 2.23 16.30
CA PRO A 14 7.04 0.87 16.83
C PRO A 14 8.09 0.05 16.09
N LEU A 15 9.01 -0.62 16.80
CA LEU A 15 10.07 -1.45 16.20
C LEU A 15 9.55 -2.79 15.66
N ARG A 16 8.55 -2.72 14.79
CA ARG A 16 7.95 -3.83 14.08
C ARG A 16 7.50 -3.34 12.69
N PRO A 17 7.46 -4.23 11.69
CA PRO A 17 6.84 -3.88 10.43
C PRO A 17 5.35 -3.56 10.60
N PRO A 18 4.77 -2.77 9.68
CA PRO A 18 3.32 -2.59 9.61
C PRO A 18 2.64 -3.93 9.33
N ARG A 19 1.51 -4.16 9.99
CA ARG A 19 0.70 -5.39 9.88
C ARG A 19 -0.52 -5.22 8.98
N THR A 20 -0.88 -3.98 8.67
CA THR A 20 -1.99 -3.65 7.77
C THR A 20 -1.54 -2.61 6.76
N ILE A 21 -2.27 -2.52 5.65
CA ILE A 21 -2.03 -1.47 4.64
C ILE A 21 -2.28 -0.07 5.23
N HIS A 22 -3.22 0.06 6.18
CA HIS A 22 -3.45 1.30 6.93
C HIS A 22 -2.23 1.68 7.77
N GLU A 23 -1.69 0.74 8.57
CA GLU A 23 -0.48 1.00 9.35
C GLU A 23 0.69 1.39 8.43
N LEU A 24 0.82 0.76 7.26
CA LEU A 24 1.83 1.11 6.28
C LEU A 24 1.65 2.54 5.73
N ALA A 25 0.42 2.92 5.36
CA ALA A 25 0.12 4.26 4.87
C ALA A 25 0.37 5.33 5.96
N ASP A 26 -0.07 5.07 7.19
CA ASP A 26 0.14 5.97 8.34
C ASP A 26 1.63 6.17 8.63
N GLN A 27 2.41 5.09 8.64
CA GLN A 27 3.86 5.14 8.87
C GLN A 27 4.60 5.85 7.72
N ALA A 28 4.21 5.58 6.47
CA ALA A 28 4.79 6.25 5.31
C ALA A 28 4.52 7.76 5.35
N GLU A 29 3.29 8.18 5.63
CA GLU A 29 2.96 9.60 5.76
C GLU A 29 3.71 10.28 6.90
N TYR A 30 3.87 9.60 8.04
CA TYR A 30 4.62 10.13 9.17
C TYR A 30 6.11 10.33 8.86
N LEU A 31 6.73 9.38 8.16
CA LEU A 31 8.15 9.43 7.82
C LEU A 31 8.45 10.41 6.67
N ASN A 32 7.51 10.64 5.77
CA ASN A 32 7.71 11.47 4.59
C ASN A 32 8.10 12.90 4.93
N GLY A 33 9.23 13.36 4.38
CA GLY A 33 9.77 14.69 4.58
C GLY A 33 10.64 14.85 5.83
N LEU A 34 10.87 13.78 6.60
CA LEU A 34 11.86 13.76 7.67
C LEU A 34 13.23 13.38 7.11
N ASP A 35 14.30 13.81 7.79
CA ASP A 35 15.66 13.40 7.47
C ASP A 35 15.99 12.07 8.18
N HIS A 36 16.11 11.00 7.41
CA HIS A 36 16.36 9.66 7.92
C HIS A 36 17.85 9.32 8.03
N ASN A 37 18.71 10.07 7.35
CA ASN A 37 20.12 9.72 7.15
C ASN A 37 21.12 10.78 7.69
N ASP A 38 20.60 11.86 8.27
CA ASP A 38 21.34 12.99 8.85
C ASP A 38 22.15 13.83 7.83
N ASP A 39 21.69 13.90 6.57
CA ASP A 39 22.30 14.73 5.52
C ASP A 39 21.66 16.12 5.37
N GLY A 40 20.62 16.42 6.16
CA GLY A 40 19.87 17.68 6.13
C GLY A 40 18.86 17.79 4.98
N VAL A 41 18.67 16.73 4.18
CA VAL A 41 17.71 16.66 3.09
C VAL A 41 16.49 15.83 3.52
N PRO A 42 15.25 16.30 3.27
CA PRO A 42 14.05 15.50 3.51
C PRO A 42 14.02 14.21 2.67
N ASP A 43 13.78 13.08 3.32
CA ASP A 43 13.64 11.76 2.70
C ASP A 43 12.17 11.36 2.47
N TRP A 44 11.95 10.27 1.72
CA TRP A 44 10.64 9.68 1.48
C TRP A 44 10.26 8.66 2.55
N GLY A 45 8.97 8.59 2.90
CA GLY A 45 8.47 7.65 3.89
C GLY A 45 8.36 6.21 3.40
N VAL A 46 8.33 6.00 2.09
CA VAL A 46 8.35 4.66 1.48
C VAL A 46 9.03 4.68 0.11
N CYS A 47 9.86 3.68 -0.17
CA CYS A 47 10.39 3.47 -1.50
C CYS A 47 9.48 2.51 -2.29
N LEU A 48 9.01 2.98 -3.44
CA LEU A 48 8.26 2.20 -4.41
C LEU A 48 9.11 1.99 -5.65
N THR A 49 9.15 0.75 -6.13
CA THR A 49 9.64 0.45 -7.48
C THR A 49 8.43 0.46 -8.42
N PRO A 50 8.31 1.43 -9.34
CA PRO A 50 7.14 1.54 -10.20
C PRO A 50 7.14 0.38 -11.20
N GLN A 51 6.31 -0.62 -10.92
CA GLN A 51 5.98 -1.70 -11.86
C GLN A 51 4.46 -1.80 -11.95
N VAL A 52 3.95 -2.07 -13.15
CA VAL A 52 2.49 -2.14 -13.42
C VAL A 52 1.75 -3.15 -12.53
N ASN A 53 2.42 -4.20 -12.06
CA ASN A 53 1.87 -5.21 -11.18
C ASN A 53 1.89 -4.83 -9.68
N TYR A 54 2.67 -3.82 -9.26
CA TYR A 54 2.82 -3.47 -7.84
C TYR A 54 1.55 -2.90 -7.24
N PHE A 55 0.74 -2.18 -8.03
CA PHE A 55 -0.58 -1.75 -7.57
C PHE A 55 -1.40 -2.95 -7.07
N TYR A 56 -1.58 -3.96 -7.91
CA TYR A 56 -2.35 -5.15 -7.56
C TYR A 56 -1.72 -5.95 -6.42
N ALA A 57 -0.40 -6.06 -6.38
CA ALA A 57 0.29 -6.68 -5.25
C ALA A 57 0.05 -5.94 -3.92
N PHE A 58 -0.07 -4.61 -3.97
CA PHE A 58 -0.32 -3.75 -2.81
C PHE A 58 -1.77 -3.80 -2.34
N VAL A 59 -2.73 -3.79 -3.26
CA VAL A 59 -4.17 -3.74 -2.92
C VAL A 59 -4.79 -5.11 -2.67
N ALA A 60 -4.17 -6.19 -3.15
CA ALA A 60 -4.69 -7.55 -3.02
C ALA A 60 -5.08 -7.94 -1.58
N PRO A 61 -4.29 -7.63 -0.52
CA PRO A 61 -4.67 -7.98 0.85
C PRO A 61 -5.98 -7.31 1.31
N ILE A 62 -6.25 -6.07 0.89
CA ILE A 62 -7.53 -5.41 1.20
C ILE A 62 -8.66 -6.08 0.43
N LEU A 63 -8.46 -6.33 -0.87
CA LEU A 63 -9.48 -6.91 -1.74
C LEU A 63 -9.84 -8.36 -1.35
N GLN A 64 -8.85 -9.17 -0.93
CA GLN A 64 -9.06 -10.57 -0.55
C GLN A 64 -9.82 -10.74 0.76
N THR A 65 -9.74 -9.79 1.69
CA THR A 65 -10.47 -9.88 2.97
C THR A 65 -11.98 -9.65 2.85
N GLN A 66 -12.45 -9.11 1.72
CA GLN A 66 -13.88 -8.85 1.48
C GLN A 66 -14.60 -9.98 0.75
N LEU A 67 -13.89 -11.02 0.36
CA LEU A 67 -14.44 -12.12 -0.42
C LEU A 67 -14.72 -13.27 0.53
N THR A 68 -15.95 -13.39 1.01
CA THR A 68 -16.39 -14.48 1.91
C THR A 68 -17.12 -15.57 1.15
N ASN A 69 -16.95 -16.81 1.59
CA ASN A 69 -17.66 -17.97 1.09
C ASN A 69 -19.13 -17.82 1.51
N PRO A 70 -20.10 -17.89 0.58
CA PRO A 70 -21.52 -17.67 0.90
C PRO A 70 -22.12 -18.74 1.83
N THR A 71 -21.46 -19.90 1.95
CA THR A 71 -21.94 -21.04 2.73
C THR A 71 -21.27 -21.14 4.08
N THR A 72 -20.00 -20.75 4.16
CA THR A 72 -19.20 -20.87 5.39
C THR A 72 -18.82 -19.53 6.00
N GLU A 73 -19.13 -18.40 5.34
CA GLU A 73 -18.75 -17.02 5.69
C GLU A 73 -17.24 -16.79 5.90
N THR A 74 -16.41 -17.79 5.57
CA THR A 74 -14.96 -17.72 5.66
C THR A 74 -14.39 -17.04 4.41
N PRO A 75 -13.32 -16.23 4.51
CA PRO A 75 -12.67 -15.65 3.34
C PRO A 75 -12.34 -16.73 2.28
N THR A 76 -12.77 -16.54 1.03
CA THR A 76 -12.65 -17.53 -0.06
C THR A 76 -11.24 -17.64 -0.62
N GLY A 77 -10.42 -16.61 -0.45
CA GLY A 77 -9.11 -16.51 -1.10
C GLY A 77 -9.17 -16.47 -2.64
N GLN A 78 -10.35 -16.32 -3.24
CA GLN A 78 -10.52 -16.38 -4.70
C GLN A 78 -10.70 -14.99 -5.32
N ASN A 79 -9.87 -14.68 -6.34
CA ASN A 79 -10.01 -13.61 -7.33
C ASN A 79 -10.34 -12.17 -6.84
N ILE A 80 -9.43 -11.22 -7.05
CA ILE A 80 -9.63 -9.79 -6.70
C ILE A 80 -10.30 -8.94 -7.80
N PHE A 81 -10.70 -9.55 -8.92
CA PHE A 81 -11.15 -8.83 -10.13
C PHE A 81 -12.68 -8.83 -10.30
N PHE A 82 -13.37 -9.94 -10.02
CA PHE A 82 -14.82 -10.08 -10.22
C PHE A 82 -15.44 -11.05 -9.20
N ASP A 83 -16.72 -10.88 -8.93
CA ASP A 83 -17.51 -11.82 -8.12
C ASP A 83 -17.69 -13.14 -8.91
N SER A 84 -17.34 -14.28 -8.30
CA SER A 84 -17.31 -15.55 -9.02
C SER A 84 -18.67 -16.17 -9.30
N GLN A 85 -19.76 -15.61 -8.76
CA GLN A 85 -21.12 -16.08 -8.99
C GLN A 85 -21.84 -15.23 -10.04
N THR A 86 -21.69 -13.91 -9.94
CA THR A 86 -22.37 -12.93 -10.79
C THR A 86 -21.51 -12.48 -11.98
N PHE A 87 -20.19 -12.71 -11.91
CA PHE A 87 -19.18 -12.19 -12.85
C PHE A 87 -19.11 -10.66 -12.90
N GLU A 88 -19.72 -9.95 -11.95
CA GLU A 88 -19.66 -8.51 -11.86
C GLU A 88 -18.26 -8.04 -11.39
N PRO A 89 -17.69 -6.98 -11.99
CA PRO A 89 -16.38 -6.46 -11.58
C PRO A 89 -16.37 -5.93 -10.14
N LEU A 90 -15.36 -6.30 -9.36
CA LEU A 90 -15.19 -5.83 -7.98
C LEU A 90 -14.64 -4.40 -7.88
N ILE A 91 -14.25 -3.80 -9.02
CA ILE A 91 -13.65 -2.46 -9.10
C ILE A 91 -14.56 -1.34 -8.55
N ARG A 92 -15.88 -1.57 -8.52
CA ARG A 92 -16.86 -0.60 -7.99
C ARG A 92 -17.19 -0.83 -6.51
N GLY A 93 -16.66 -1.89 -5.91
CA GLY A 93 -16.94 -2.27 -4.54
C GLY A 93 -16.27 -1.35 -3.50
N PRO A 94 -16.80 -1.30 -2.26
CA PRO A 94 -16.24 -0.49 -1.19
C PRO A 94 -14.78 -0.86 -0.85
N GLY A 95 -14.40 -2.14 -0.95
CA GLY A 95 -13.02 -2.58 -0.76
C GLY A 95 -12.04 -2.03 -1.79
N PHE A 96 -12.44 -1.96 -3.06
CA PHE A 96 -11.59 -1.37 -4.09
C PHE A 96 -11.41 0.13 -3.88
N LYS A 97 -12.48 0.83 -3.51
CA LYS A 97 -12.40 2.25 -3.15
C LYS A 97 -11.47 2.50 -1.97
N GLU A 98 -11.54 1.66 -0.94
CA GLU A 98 -10.66 1.78 0.23
C GLU A 98 -9.20 1.46 -0.14
N ALA A 99 -8.97 0.41 -0.94
CA ALA A 99 -7.62 0.06 -1.38
C ALA A 99 -6.98 1.16 -2.23
N LEU A 100 -7.74 1.78 -3.14
CA LEU A 100 -7.30 2.95 -3.89
C LEU A 100 -6.93 4.12 -2.97
N LYS A 101 -7.75 4.39 -1.95
CA LYS A 101 -7.49 5.46 -0.99
C LYS A 101 -6.16 5.24 -0.26
N GLN A 102 -5.92 4.02 0.24
CA GLN A 102 -4.66 3.71 0.93
C GLN A 102 -3.47 3.72 -0.02
N TYR A 103 -3.61 3.18 -1.23
CA TYR A 103 -2.54 3.22 -2.22
C TYR A 103 -2.16 4.65 -2.62
N TRP A 104 -3.15 5.54 -2.76
CA TRP A 104 -2.91 6.96 -3.02
C TRP A 104 -2.10 7.63 -1.91
N ARG A 105 -2.43 7.37 -0.64
CA ARG A 105 -1.65 7.86 0.52
C ARG A 105 -0.19 7.43 0.44
N VAL A 106 0.04 6.16 0.11
CA VAL A 106 1.39 5.59 -0.03
C VAL A 106 2.15 6.22 -1.18
N ILE A 107 1.53 6.42 -2.36
CA ILE A 107 2.15 7.12 -3.49
C ILE A 107 2.60 8.52 -3.08
N ARG A 108 1.73 9.28 -2.39
CA ARG A 108 1.99 10.66 -1.96
C ARG A 108 3.11 10.76 -0.92
N ALA A 109 3.41 9.67 -0.22
CA ALA A 109 4.50 9.56 0.73
C ALA A 109 5.77 8.89 0.16
N SER A 110 5.76 8.53 -1.13
CA SER A 110 6.83 7.75 -1.76
C SER A 110 7.83 8.58 -2.55
N ASN A 111 8.82 7.94 -3.18
CA ASN A 111 9.66 8.50 -4.25
C ASN A 111 8.89 8.76 -5.58
N CYS A 112 7.64 8.29 -5.71
CA CYS A 112 6.80 8.39 -6.91
C CYS A 112 5.65 9.42 -6.78
N GLN A 113 5.85 10.56 -6.10
CA GLN A 113 4.77 11.51 -5.78
C GLN A 113 4.19 12.24 -7.00
N GLY A 114 4.93 12.28 -8.11
CA GLY A 114 4.57 12.94 -9.35
C GLY A 114 4.60 12.00 -10.55
N GLN A 115 3.89 12.39 -11.61
CA GLN A 115 3.99 11.68 -12.89
C GLN A 115 5.31 12.04 -13.57
N LEU A 116 6.14 11.02 -13.83
CA LEU A 116 7.38 11.19 -14.58
C LEU A 116 7.13 11.05 -16.09
N PRO A 117 8.04 11.59 -16.93
CA PRO A 117 8.06 11.31 -18.35
C PRO A 117 8.08 9.80 -18.66
N GLN A 118 7.56 9.45 -19.82
CA GLN A 118 7.31 8.06 -20.18
C GLN A 118 8.62 7.24 -20.23
N GLY A 119 8.71 6.19 -19.40
CA GLY A 119 9.86 5.29 -19.32
C GLY A 119 10.87 5.60 -18.21
N GLU A 120 10.71 6.73 -17.51
CA GLU A 120 11.54 7.06 -16.35
C GLU A 120 11.02 6.33 -15.09
N LYS A 121 11.96 5.79 -14.32
CA LYS A 121 11.68 5.25 -13.00
C LYS A 121 11.71 6.41 -12.00
N CYS A 122 10.73 6.46 -11.12
CA CYS A 122 10.98 6.97 -9.78
C CYS A 122 11.83 5.93 -9.02
#